data_AF-A0A829R2I0-F1
#
_entry.id   AF-A0A829R2I0-F1
#
_cell.length_a   1.000
_cell.length_b   1.000
_cell.length_c   1.000
_cell.angle_alpha   90.00
_cell.angle_beta   90.00
_cell.angle_gamma   90.00
#
_symmetry.space_group_name_H-M   'P 1'
#
loop_
_entity.id
_entity.type
_entity.pdbx_description
1 polymer ?
#
loop_
_entity_poly.entity_id
_entity_poly.type
_entity_poly.pdbx_seq_one_letter_code
_entity_poly.pdbx_strand_id
1 'polypeptide(L)'
;MAPVLTKPAEEISLLEIYQAIEQDHRILHVDKNTNPRCIVGGNIQHTLNGIYDQLQANVEQEMREVTLQTVVDDIMAQHLQKKDNV
;
A
#
# COMPACT_ATOMS: atom_id res chain seq x y z
N MET A 1 21.53 -22.73 -0.25
CA MET A 1 20.13 -22.81 0.22
C MET A 1 19.34 -21.76 -0.54
N ALA A 2 18.23 -22.14 -1.18
CA ALA A 2 17.31 -21.16 -1.74
C ALA A 2 16.46 -20.57 -0.60
N PRO A 3 16.11 -19.27 -0.66
CA PRO A 3 15.20 -18.67 0.33
C PRO A 3 13.83 -19.37 0.29
N VAL A 4 13.19 -19.46 1.45
CA VAL A 4 11.82 -20.00 1.63
C VAL A 4 11.00 -19.03 2.48
N LEU A 5 9.68 -19.04 2.31
CA LEU A 5 8.79 -18.29 3.17
C LEU A 5 8.82 -18.86 4.59
N THR A 6 8.86 -17.98 5.58
CA THR A 6 8.90 -18.36 7.00
C THR A 6 7.52 -18.73 7.55
N LYS A 7 6.45 -18.38 6.85
CA LYS A 7 5.06 -18.75 7.13
C LYS A 7 4.27 -18.95 5.81
N PRO A 8 3.11 -19.61 5.83
CA PRO A 8 2.26 -19.79 4.65
C PRO A 8 1.90 -18.46 3.98
N ALA A 9 1.73 -18.46 2.65
CA ALA A 9 1.44 -17.24 1.90
C ALA A 9 0.04 -16.67 2.22
N GLU A 10 -0.87 -17.53 2.66
CA GLU A 10 -2.20 -17.21 3.15
C GLU A 10 -2.18 -16.44 4.48
N GLU A 11 -1.07 -16.49 5.22
CA GLU A 11 -0.88 -15.80 6.51
C GLU A 11 -0.06 -14.50 6.38
N ILE A 12 0.42 -14.18 5.18
CA ILE A 12 1.16 -12.94 4.90
C ILE A 12 0.17 -11.95 4.30
N SER A 13 -0.25 -10.94 5.07
CA SER A 13 -1.12 -9.89 4.53
C SER A 13 -0.34 -8.90 3.67
N LEU A 14 -1.05 -8.23 2.76
CA LEU A 14 -0.49 -7.15 1.96
C LEU A 14 -0.02 -5.99 2.84
N LEU A 15 -0.70 -5.76 3.98
CA LEU A 15 -0.26 -4.77 4.97
C LEU A 15 1.12 -5.13 5.55
N GLU A 16 1.35 -6.39 5.91
CA GLU A 16 2.64 -6.84 6.45
C GLU A 16 3.77 -6.65 5.43
N ILE A 17 3.49 -6.97 4.16
CA ILE A 17 4.45 -6.74 3.07
C ILE A 17 4.73 -5.25 2.91
N TYR A 18 3.69 -4.41 2.89
CA TYR A 18 3.83 -2.96 2.79
C TYR A 18 4.68 -2.38 3.93
N GLN A 19 4.43 -2.81 5.17
CA GLN A 19 5.19 -2.37 6.32
C GLN A 19 6.66 -2.83 6.31
N ALA A 20 6.95 -3.97 5.68
CA ALA A 20 8.30 -4.49 5.55
C ALA A 20 9.14 -3.77 4.49
N ILE A 21 8.51 -3.19 3.45
CA ILE A 21 9.21 -2.51 2.35
C ILE A 21 9.28 -0.99 2.53
N GLU A 22 8.23 -0.38 3.09
CA GLU A 22 8.10 1.07 3.17
C GLU A 22 8.69 1.61 4.48
N GLN A 23 9.43 2.72 4.42
CA GLN A 23 10.13 3.26 5.60
C GLN A 23 9.33 4.36 6.31
N ASP A 24 8.53 5.14 5.58
CA ASP A 24 7.69 6.23 6.14
C ASP A 24 6.26 5.75 6.47
N HIS A 25 5.89 4.54 6.04
CA HIS A 25 4.56 3.93 6.22
C HIS A 25 3.39 4.87 5.86
N ARG A 26 3.61 5.77 4.90
CA ARG A 26 2.59 6.68 4.36
C ARG A 26 2.38 6.38 2.88
N ILE A 27 1.13 6.21 2.49
CA ILE A 27 0.72 6.05 1.09
C ILE A 27 0.65 7.42 0.41
N LEU A 28 0.21 8.45 1.16
CA LEU A 28 0.03 9.80 0.66
C LEU A 28 0.95 10.76 1.42
N HIS A 29 1.69 11.57 0.67
CA HIS A 29 2.58 12.60 1.22
C HIS A 29 2.11 13.99 0.79
N VAL A 30 2.12 14.91 1.74
CA VAL A 30 1.92 16.33 1.45
C VAL A 30 3.27 17.00 1.21
N ASP A 31 3.37 17.86 0.20
CA ASP A 31 4.58 18.63 -0.06
C ASP A 31 4.94 19.50 1.15
N LYS A 32 6.20 19.40 1.60
CA LYS A 32 6.73 20.16 2.73
C LYS A 32 7.07 21.62 2.36
N ASN A 33 7.20 21.93 1.08
CA ASN A 33 7.68 23.21 0.55
C ASN A 33 6.55 24.12 0.05
N THR A 34 5.45 24.19 0.79
CA THR A 34 4.36 25.13 0.49
C THR A 34 4.70 26.56 0.93
N ASN A 35 4.12 27.58 0.29
CA ASN A 35 4.37 28.97 0.67
C ASN A 35 3.65 29.33 1.99
N PRO A 36 4.36 29.56 3.11
CA PRO A 36 3.73 29.81 4.41
C PRO A 36 3.02 31.17 4.51
N ARG A 37 3.32 32.11 3.59
CA ARG A 37 2.67 33.43 3.52
C ARG A 37 1.35 33.41 2.75
N CYS A 38 1.02 32.31 2.08
CA CYS A 38 -0.24 32.13 1.38
C CYS A 38 -1.23 31.41 2.31
N ILE A 39 -2.49 31.86 2.37
CA ILE A 39 -3.53 31.21 3.19
C ILE A 39 -3.65 29.72 2.90
N VAL A 40 -3.56 29.31 1.64
CA VAL A 40 -3.58 27.88 1.28
C VAL A 40 -2.26 27.22 1.70
N GLY A 41 -1.12 27.79 1.30
CA GLY A 41 0.18 27.17 1.51
C GLY A 41 0.57 27.02 2.99
N GLY A 42 0.17 27.95 3.86
CA GLY A 42 0.42 27.87 5.30
C GLY A 42 -0.48 26.89 6.06
N ASN A 43 -1.57 26.40 5.45
CA ASN A 43 -2.56 25.55 6.14
C ASN A 43 -2.74 24.16 5.50
N ILE A 44 -2.43 24.00 4.20
CA ILE A 44 -2.78 22.79 3.44
C ILE A 44 -2.14 21.51 4.01
N GLN A 45 -0.94 21.59 4.59
CA GLN A 45 -0.28 20.45 5.23
C GLN A 45 -1.10 19.91 6.40
N HIS A 46 -1.50 20.78 7.33
CA HIS A 46 -2.30 20.38 8.48
C HIS A 46 -3.66 19.84 8.05
N THR A 47 -4.32 20.52 7.11
CA THR A 47 -5.62 20.10 6.58
C THR A 47 -5.57 18.73 5.92
N LEU A 48 -4.59 18.50 5.03
CA LEU A 48 -4.49 17.23 4.31
C LEU A 48 -3.98 16.09 5.19
N ASN A 49 -3.09 16.35 6.15
CA ASN A 49 -2.58 15.29 7.03
C ASN A 49 -3.71 14.54 7.74
N GLY A 50 -4.68 15.24 8.32
CA GLY A 50 -5.82 14.58 8.99
C GLY A 50 -6.69 13.75 8.02
N ILE A 51 -6.89 14.24 6.80
CA ILE A 51 -7.65 13.52 5.76
C ILE A 51 -6.87 12.28 5.31
N TYR A 52 -5.56 12.42 5.11
CA TYR A 52 -4.69 11.36 4.63
C TYR A 52 -4.47 10.29 5.69
N ASP A 53 -4.38 10.65 6.97
CA ASP A 53 -4.30 9.67 8.07
C ASP A 53 -5.58 8.80 8.11
N GLN A 54 -6.76 9.39 7.88
CA GLN A 54 -8.01 8.63 7.80
C GLN A 54 -8.06 7.71 6.57
N LEU A 55 -7.61 8.20 5.41
CA LEU A 55 -7.56 7.38 4.19
C LEU A 55 -6.54 6.25 4.32
N GLN A 56 -5.37 6.53 4.89
CA GLN A 56 -4.34 5.55 5.21
C GLN A 56 -4.93 4.42 6.06
N ALA A 57 -5.62 4.75 7.16
CA ALA A 57 -6.20 3.76 8.05
C ALA A 57 -7.21 2.84 7.33
N ASN A 58 -8.02 3.42 6.44
CA ASN A 58 -8.98 2.65 5.64
C ASN A 58 -8.27 1.70 4.67
N VAL A 59 -7.26 2.19 3.94
CA VAL A 59 -6.49 1.37 2.99
C VAL A 59 -5.73 0.28 3.73
N GLU A 60 -5.10 0.59 4.87
CA GLU A 60 -4.41 -0.42 5.68
C GLU A 60 -5.38 -1.50 6.19
N GLN A 61 -6.62 -1.13 6.53
CA GLN A 61 -7.64 -2.10 6.89
C GLN A 61 -7.99 -3.02 5.72
N GLU A 62 -8.13 -2.49 4.51
CA GLU A 62 -8.35 -3.32 3.30
C GLU A 62 -7.14 -4.22 3.01
N MET A 63 -5.92 -3.70 3.18
CA MET A 63 -4.67 -4.46 2.98
C MET A 63 -4.49 -5.60 3.97
N ARG A 64 -5.14 -5.58 5.14
CA ARG A 64 -5.14 -6.71 6.08
C ARG A 64 -5.90 -7.91 5.54
N GLU A 65 -6.92 -7.68 4.72
CA GLU A 65 -7.80 -8.72 4.18
C GLU A 65 -7.22 -9.38 2.92
N VAL A 66 -6.27 -8.72 2.25
CA VAL A 66 -5.59 -9.26 1.06
C VAL A 66 -4.32 -9.99 1.49
N THR A 67 -4.13 -11.22 1.00
CA THR A 67 -2.95 -12.05 1.33
C THR A 67 -1.97 -12.14 0.16
N LEU A 68 -0.73 -12.55 0.43
CA LEU A 68 0.24 -12.87 -0.61
C LEU A 68 -0.29 -13.97 -1.53
N GLN A 69 -0.99 -14.97 -0.99
CA GLN A 69 -1.60 -16.04 -1.78
C GLN A 69 -2.59 -15.47 -2.80
N THR A 70 -3.45 -14.53 -2.39
CA THR A 70 -4.40 -13.85 -3.29
C THR A 70 -3.69 -13.21 -4.49
N VAL A 71 -2.56 -12.53 -4.24
CA VAL A 71 -1.77 -11.88 -5.31
C VAL A 71 -1.15 -12.92 -6.24
N VAL A 72 -0.62 -14.02 -5.69
CA VAL A 72 -0.03 -15.12 -6.47
C VAL A 72 -1.08 -15.79 -7.36
N ASP A 73 -2.26 -16.09 -6.81
CA ASP A 73 -3.36 -16.73 -7.53
C ASP A 73 -3.84 -15.85 -8.68
N ASP A 74 -4.00 -14.54 -8.45
CA ASP A 74 -4.41 -13.58 -9.49
C ASP A 74 -3.39 -13.51 -10.63
N ILE A 75 -2.09 -13.48 -10.31
CA ILE A 75 -1.02 -13.49 -11.33
C ILE A 75 -1.09 -14.77 -12.18
N MET A 76 -1.28 -15.93 -11.53
CA MET A 76 -1.37 -17.21 -12.22
C MET A 76 -2.62 -17.30 -13.12
N ALA A 77 -3.76 -16.81 -12.64
CA ALA A 77 -4.99 -16.74 -13.42
C ALA A 77 -4.80 -15.85 -14.67
N GLN A 78 -4.19 -14.68 -14.51
CA GLN A 78 -3.90 -13.77 -15.63
C GLN A 78 -2.92 -14.37 -16.64
N HIS A 79 -1.92 -15.13 -16.18
CA HIS A 79 -0.98 -15.82 -17.06
C HIS A 79 -1.64 -16.89 -17.92
N LEU A 80 -2.58 -17.66 -17.35
CA LEU A 80 -3.33 -18.67 -18.09
C LEU A 80 -4.26 -18.03 -19.14
N GLN A 81 -5.00 -16.98 -18.77
CA GLN A 81 -5.87 -16.26 -19.70
C GLN A 81 -5.10 -15.67 -20.91
N LYS A 82 -3.84 -15.27 -20.73
CA LYS A 82 -3.01 -14.77 -21.84
C LYS A 82 -2.54 -15.86 -22.77
N LYS A 83 -2.32 -17.09 -22.27
CA LYS A 83 -1.95 -18.24 -23.11
C LYS A 83 -3.11 -18.70 -24.00
N ASP A 84 -4.34 -18.58 -23.52
CA ASP A 84 -5.53 -18.98 -24.28
C ASP A 84 -5.91 -17.98 -25.39
N ASN A 85 -5.36 -16.76 -25.34
CA ASN A 85 -5.62 -15.67 -26.29
C ASN A 85 -4.47 -15.46 -27.31
N VAL A 86 -3.50 -16.37 -27.38
CA VAL A 86 -2.35 -16.34 -28.31
C VAL A 86 -2.34 -17.58 -29.19
#